data_AF-A0A3P6S7G8-F1
#
_entry.id   AF-A0A3P6S7G8-F1
#
_cell.length_a   1.000
_cell.length_b   1.000
_cell.length_c   1.000
_cell.angle_alpha   90.00
_cell.angle_beta   90.00
_cell.angle_gamma   90.00
#
_symmetry.space_group_name_H-M   'P 1'
#
loop_
_entity.id
_entity.type
_entity.pdbx_description
1 polymer ?
#
loop_
_entity_poly.entity_id
_entity_poly.type
_entity_poly.pdbx_seq_one_letter_code
_entity_poly.pdbx_strand_id
1 'polypeptide(L)'
;MLLVHNGDTSKHFSTVEDDHPEVPARTQRILAKLESSGLTSKCEVLLNERFASESELEAVHERPYIHKMRRTAEMTDDELRTTEDGLNSIYLTRDSFSIACGSAGAVLEVILLSMSSILLRLHRLRIIEFGQTYWSQTSLISKMASTSIINVGCSFARTFLAAL
;
A
#
# COMPACT_ATOMS: atom_id res chain seq x y z
N MET A 1 -16.17 -10.35 0.87
CA MET A 1 -15.43 -9.19 0.34
C MET A 1 -14.35 -8.85 1.36
N LEU A 2 -13.13 -8.54 0.94
CA LEU A 2 -12.03 -8.24 1.86
C LEU A 2 -11.81 -6.73 1.93
N LEU A 3 -11.66 -6.19 3.15
CA LEU A 3 -11.29 -4.80 3.39
C LEU A 3 -10.02 -4.79 4.25
N VAL A 4 -8.95 -4.18 3.75
CA VAL A 4 -7.68 -4.05 4.48
C VAL A 4 -7.43 -2.57 4.78
N HIS A 5 -7.05 -2.26 6.02
CA HIS A 5 -6.68 -0.90 6.44
C HIS A 5 -5.37 -0.87 7.23
N ASN A 6 -4.59 0.21 7.07
CA ASN A 6 -3.23 0.36 7.64
C ASN A 6 -3.22 0.96 9.06
N GLY A 7 -4.28 0.73 9.84
CA GLY A 7 -4.38 1.29 11.20
C GLY A 7 -4.42 2.82 11.22
N ASP A 8 -3.82 3.39 12.26
CA ASP A 8 -3.79 4.84 12.48
C ASP A 8 -2.59 5.50 11.78
N THR A 9 -2.89 6.35 10.79
CA THR A 9 -1.91 7.20 10.10
C THR A 9 -2.10 8.69 10.43
N SER A 10 -2.76 9.01 11.55
CA SER A 10 -3.10 10.39 11.96
C SER A 10 -1.92 11.34 12.09
N LYS A 11 -0.72 10.80 12.30
CA LYS A 11 0.52 11.58 12.48
C LYS A 11 1.26 11.89 11.18
N HIS A 12 0.82 11.32 10.06
CA HIS A 12 1.44 11.51 8.76
C HIS A 12 0.72 12.62 7.99
N PHE A 13 1.17 13.85 8.18
CA PHE A 13 0.63 15.04 7.53
C PHE A 13 1.76 16.04 7.25
N SER A 14 1.52 16.98 6.33
CA SER A 14 2.49 18.04 6.05
C SER A 14 2.58 19.00 7.24
N THR A 15 3.79 19.27 7.74
CA THR A 15 4.04 20.25 8.81
C THR A 15 4.29 21.67 8.30
N VAL A 16 4.32 21.86 6.98
CA VAL A 16 4.63 23.14 6.31
C VAL A 16 3.42 23.68 5.55
N GLU A 17 2.64 22.79 4.95
CA GLU A 17 1.47 23.15 4.13
C GLU A 17 0.19 22.71 4.84
N ASP A 18 -0.42 23.64 5.58
CA ASP A 18 -1.65 23.38 6.34
C ASP A 18 -2.85 23.00 5.44
N ASP A 19 -2.84 23.42 4.17
CA ASP A 19 -3.89 23.16 3.19
C ASP A 19 -3.54 22.03 2.19
N HIS A 20 -2.51 21.22 2.51
CA HIS A 20 -2.10 20.13 1.63
C HIS A 20 -3.28 19.18 1.31
N PRO A 21 -3.52 18.83 0.04
CA PRO A 21 -4.68 18.02 -0.35
C PRO A 21 -4.58 16.56 0.13
N GLU A 22 -3.41 16.10 0.56
CA GLU A 22 -3.18 14.79 1.15
C GLU A 22 -3.01 14.93 2.67
N VAL A 23 -4.02 14.49 3.42
CA VAL A 23 -4.09 14.53 4.87
C VAL A 23 -4.68 13.23 5.42
N PRO A 24 -4.38 12.83 6.67
CA PRO A 24 -4.89 11.60 7.28
C PRO A 24 -6.42 11.46 7.25
N ALA A 25 -7.13 12.59 7.32
CA ALA A 25 -8.58 12.62 7.26
C ALA A 25 -9.15 11.96 5.99
N ARG A 26 -8.37 11.83 4.91
CA ARG A 26 -8.83 11.19 3.67
C ARG A 26 -9.21 9.73 3.86
N THR A 27 -8.34 8.93 4.47
CA THR A 27 -8.60 7.49 4.71
C THR A 27 -9.65 7.31 5.80
N GLN A 28 -9.61 8.14 6.84
CA GLN A 28 -10.61 8.15 7.92
C GLN A 28 -12.03 8.43 7.39
N ARG A 29 -12.19 9.43 6.51
CA ARG A 29 -13.49 9.75 5.89
C ARG A 29 -13.99 8.63 4.99
N ILE A 30 -13.11 7.94 4.26
CA ILE A 30 -13.50 6.77 3.45
C ILE A 30 -13.99 5.65 4.36
N LEU A 31 -13.25 5.31 5.42
CA LEU A 31 -13.65 4.27 6.36
C LEU A 31 -14.99 4.60 7.03
N ALA A 32 -15.15 5.83 7.54
CA ALA A 32 -16.41 6.29 8.14
C ALA A 32 -17.58 6.24 7.14
N LYS A 33 -17.33 6.50 5.84
CA LYS A 33 -18.36 6.39 4.80
C LYS A 33 -18.73 4.93 4.53
N LEU A 34 -17.76 4.01 4.55
CA LEU A 34 -18.00 2.57 4.41
C LEU A 34 -18.78 2.00 5.60
N GLU A 35 -18.46 2.45 6.81
CA GLU A 35 -19.17 2.08 8.04
C GLU A 35 -20.61 2.60 8.04
N SER A 36 -20.81 3.90 7.79
CA SER A 36 -22.15 4.52 7.76
C SER A 36 -23.05 4.00 6.64
N SER A 37 -22.48 3.37 5.60
CA SER A 37 -23.23 2.69 4.54
C SER A 37 -23.49 1.20 4.80
N GLY A 38 -23.01 0.65 5.93
CA GLY A 38 -23.15 -0.76 6.27
C GLY A 38 -22.39 -1.69 5.34
N LEU A 39 -21.35 -1.19 4.66
CA LEU A 39 -20.51 -2.01 3.78
C LEU A 39 -19.46 -2.79 4.59
N THR A 40 -18.95 -2.22 5.68
CA THR A 40 -17.97 -2.89 6.54
C THR A 40 -18.53 -4.18 7.14
N SER A 41 -19.81 -4.24 7.48
CA SER A 41 -20.46 -5.46 8.00
C SER A 41 -20.60 -6.58 6.96
N LYS A 42 -20.33 -6.30 5.69
CA LYS A 42 -20.32 -7.28 4.59
C LYS A 42 -18.90 -7.70 4.19
N CYS A 43 -17.89 -7.12 4.85
CA CYS A 43 -16.49 -7.40 4.62
C CYS A 43 -15.90 -8.22 5.77
N GLU A 44 -14.95 -9.08 5.41
CA GLU A 44 -13.90 -9.45 6.35
C GLU A 44 -12.94 -8.26 6.43
N VAL A 45 -12.81 -7.67 7.62
CA VAL A 45 -11.98 -6.49 7.85
C VAL A 45 -10.68 -6.93 8.50
N LEU A 46 -9.57 -6.65 7.84
CA LEU A 46 -8.23 -6.96 8.34
C LEU A 46 -7.46 -5.68 8.61
N LEU A 47 -6.83 -5.64 9.78
CA LEU A 47 -5.76 -4.69 10.07
C LEU A 47 -4.50 -5.18 9.35
N ASN A 48 -3.89 -4.31 8.54
CA ASN A 48 -2.64 -4.67 7.88
C ASN A 48 -1.47 -4.64 8.88
N GLU A 49 -0.79 -5.77 8.99
CA GLU A 49 0.46 -5.92 9.75
C GLU A 49 1.67 -6.10 8.82
N ARG A 50 1.43 -6.27 7.51
CA ARG A 50 2.48 -6.57 6.55
C ARG A 50 3.10 -5.30 5.98
N PHE A 51 4.43 -5.32 5.93
CA PHE A 51 5.25 -4.34 5.23
C PHE A 51 5.86 -4.99 4.00
N ALA A 52 5.97 -4.23 2.91
CA ALA A 52 6.70 -4.67 1.73
C ALA A 52 8.18 -4.90 2.06
N SER A 53 8.72 -6.03 1.62
CA SER A 53 10.14 -6.33 1.80
C SER A 53 11.01 -5.53 0.84
N GLU A 54 12.32 -5.45 1.12
CA GLU A 54 13.27 -4.79 0.22
C GLU A 54 13.27 -5.44 -1.17
N SER A 55 13.18 -6.77 -1.28
CA SER A 55 13.12 -7.45 -2.57
C SER A 55 11.82 -7.18 -3.34
N GLU A 56 10.71 -6.97 -2.62
CA GLU A 56 9.43 -6.59 -3.24
C GLU A 56 9.45 -5.16 -3.75
N LEU A 57 10.11 -4.25 -3.04
CA LEU A 57 10.34 -2.88 -3.48
C LEU A 57 11.31 -2.84 -4.67
N GLU A 58 12.37 -3.65 -4.65
CA GLU A 58 13.36 -3.77 -5.74
C GLU A 58 12.75 -4.31 -7.05
N ALA A 59 11.57 -4.92 -7.00
CA ALA A 59 10.88 -5.39 -8.19
C ALA A 59 10.41 -4.25 -9.10
N VAL A 60 10.27 -3.03 -8.56
CA VAL A 60 9.78 -1.84 -9.27
C VAL A 60 10.63 -0.58 -9.05
N HIS A 61 11.52 -0.57 -8.04
CA HIS A 61 12.35 0.58 -7.69
C HIS A 61 13.84 0.21 -7.62
N GLU A 62 14.72 1.16 -7.93
CA GLU A 62 16.16 0.94 -7.80
C GLU A 62 16.64 1.04 -6.34
N ARG A 63 17.62 0.19 -5.97
CA ARG A 63 18.22 0.19 -4.62
C ARG A 63 18.66 1.56 -4.10
N PRO A 64 19.37 2.41 -4.88
CA PRO A 64 19.81 3.72 -4.38
C PRO A 64 18.64 4.59 -3.94
N TYR A 65 17.52 4.50 -4.65
CA TYR A 65 16.32 5.25 -4.35
C TYR A 65 15.60 4.70 -3.09
N ILE A 66 15.48 3.37 -2.96
CA ILE A 66 14.96 2.74 -1.74
C ILE A 66 15.77 3.17 -0.50
N HIS A 67 17.10 3.17 -0.60
CA HIS A 67 17.97 3.64 0.48
C HIS A 67 17.79 5.13 0.78
N LYS A 68 17.68 5.97 -0.25
CA LYS A 68 17.40 7.41 -0.07
C LYS A 68 16.12 7.62 0.73
N MET A 69 15.04 6.92 0.36
CA MET A 69 13.74 7.03 1.04
C MET A 69 13.78 6.45 2.45
N ARG A 70 14.46 5.32 2.67
CA ARG A 70 14.63 4.75 4.02
C ARG A 70 15.29 5.72 5.00
N ARG A 71 16.28 6.48 4.54
CA ARG A 71 17.02 7.45 5.37
C ARG A 71 16.17 8.64 5.82
N THR A 72 15.01 8.88 5.21
CA THR A 72 14.09 9.96 5.65
C THR A 72 13.65 9.82 7.10
N ALA A 73 13.63 8.60 7.64
CA ALA A 73 13.31 8.36 9.06
C ALA A 73 14.33 8.99 10.03
N GLU A 74 15.57 9.19 9.58
CA GLU A 74 16.68 9.72 10.38
C GLU A 74 16.94 11.20 10.09
N MET A 75 16.25 11.80 9.13
CA MET A 75 16.47 13.17 8.69
C MET A 75 15.86 14.21 9.65
N THR A 76 16.53 15.35 9.75
CA THR A 76 15.97 16.59 10.29
C THR A 76 14.87 17.13 9.37
N ASP A 77 14.04 18.04 9.89
CA ASP A 77 12.95 18.61 9.08
C ASP A 77 13.50 19.37 7.86
N ASP A 78 14.62 20.10 8.01
CA ASP A 78 15.28 20.81 6.90
C ASP A 78 15.83 19.86 5.83
N GLU A 79 16.41 18.71 6.23
CA GLU A 79 16.88 17.69 5.30
C GLU A 79 15.72 17.02 4.54
N LEU A 80 14.56 16.84 5.20
CA LEU A 80 13.34 16.37 4.56
C LEU A 80 12.87 17.36 3.50
N ARG A 81 12.83 18.67 3.80
CA ARG A 81 12.45 19.71 2.83
C ARG A 81 13.41 19.76 1.64
N THR A 82 14.72 19.69 1.90
CA THR A 82 15.73 19.61 0.83
C THR A 82 15.53 18.36 -0.04
N THR A 83 15.09 17.25 0.56
CA THR A 83 14.79 16.01 -0.17
C THR A 83 13.51 16.13 -1.00
N GLU A 84 12.49 16.79 -0.47
CA GLU A 84 11.22 17.09 -1.15
C GLU A 84 11.42 17.99 -2.36
N ASP A 85 12.27 19.01 -2.28
CA ASP A 85 12.56 19.93 -3.40
C ASP A 85 13.07 19.20 -4.66
N GLY A 86 13.72 18.05 -4.46
CA GLY A 86 14.18 17.18 -5.54
C GLY A 86 13.10 16.26 -6.14
N LEU A 87 11.86 16.34 -5.65
CA LEU A 87 10.74 15.46 -6.00
C LEU A 87 9.49 16.31 -6.32
N ASN A 88 8.64 15.82 -7.20
CA ASN A 88 7.50 16.62 -7.68
C ASN A 88 6.27 16.43 -6.81
N SER A 89 5.81 17.52 -6.17
CA SER A 89 4.51 17.60 -5.49
C SER A 89 4.32 16.53 -4.39
N ILE A 90 5.31 16.43 -3.50
CA ILE A 90 5.27 15.53 -2.35
C ILE A 90 5.55 16.28 -1.06
N TYR A 91 5.19 15.66 0.07
CA TYR A 91 5.75 15.97 1.38
C TYR A 91 6.33 14.70 1.99
N LEU A 92 7.31 14.87 2.86
CA LEU A 92 7.98 13.82 3.60
C LEU A 92 7.87 14.10 5.10
N THR A 93 7.79 13.02 5.84
CA THR A 93 7.92 12.97 7.29
C THR A 93 8.84 11.79 7.62
N ARG A 94 9.30 11.70 8.87
CA ARG A 94 10.11 10.56 9.31
C ARG A 94 9.36 9.22 9.20
N ASP A 95 8.03 9.24 9.18
CA ASP A 95 7.20 8.05 9.07
C ASP A 95 6.84 7.68 7.61
N SER A 96 7.13 8.56 6.63
CA SER A 96 6.73 8.38 5.23
C SER A 96 7.17 7.03 4.65
N PHE A 97 8.43 6.64 4.87
CA PHE A 97 8.94 5.37 4.35
C PHE A 97 8.22 4.16 4.99
N SER A 98 8.04 4.18 6.31
CA SER A 98 7.35 3.09 7.04
C SER A 98 5.90 2.93 6.56
N ILE A 99 5.16 4.05 6.46
CA ILE A 99 3.76 4.06 6.04
C ILE A 99 3.62 3.61 4.59
N ALA A 100 4.56 3.98 3.72
CA ALA A 100 4.59 3.52 2.34
C ALA A 100 4.84 2.01 2.25
N CYS A 101 5.81 1.48 3.00
CA CYS A 101 6.07 0.04 3.07
C CYS A 101 4.86 -0.73 3.58
N GLY A 102 4.18 -0.23 4.63
CA GLY A 102 2.93 -0.81 5.11
C GLY A 102 1.83 -0.76 4.05
N SER A 103 1.70 0.35 3.34
CA SER A 103 0.70 0.50 2.27
C SER A 103 0.93 -0.44 1.09
N ALA A 104 2.18 -0.60 0.66
CA ALA A 104 2.55 -1.58 -0.36
C ALA A 104 2.31 -3.03 0.13
N GLY A 105 2.70 -3.31 1.38
CA GLY A 105 2.46 -4.61 2.03
C GLY A 105 0.99 -4.99 2.08
N ALA A 106 0.09 -4.04 2.40
CA ALA A 106 -1.35 -4.25 2.40
C ALA A 106 -1.90 -4.67 1.03
N VAL A 107 -1.44 -4.00 -0.04
CA VAL A 107 -1.86 -4.33 -1.41
C VAL A 107 -1.39 -5.74 -1.77
N LEU A 108 -0.14 -6.06 -1.45
CA LEU A 108 0.40 -7.39 -1.68
C LEU A 108 -0.35 -8.45 -0.86
N GLU A 109 -0.77 -8.14 0.36
CA GLU A 109 -1.53 -9.06 1.23
C GLU A 109 -2.89 -9.39 0.62
N VAL A 110 -3.62 -8.37 0.15
CA VAL A 110 -4.88 -8.57 -0.57
C VAL A 110 -4.70 -9.48 -1.78
N ILE A 111 -3.62 -9.29 -2.54
CA ILE A 111 -3.33 -10.10 -3.73
C ILE A 111 -3.04 -11.56 -3.32
N LEU A 112 -2.19 -11.79 -2.32
CA LEU A 112 -1.84 -13.14 -1.85
C LEU A 112 -3.03 -13.92 -1.29
N LEU A 113 -3.87 -13.25 -0.49
CA LEU A 113 -5.10 -13.85 0.07
C LEU A 113 -6.11 -14.18 -1.02
N SER A 114 -6.24 -13.30 -2.01
CA SER A 114 -7.10 -13.53 -3.18
C SER A 114 -6.61 -14.72 -4.02
N MET A 115 -5.30 -14.81 -4.28
CA MET A 115 -4.71 -15.92 -5.03
C MET A 115 -4.85 -17.26 -4.30
N SER A 116 -4.57 -17.28 -2.99
CA SER A 116 -4.74 -18.48 -2.16
C SER A 116 -6.18 -18.98 -2.19
N SER A 117 -7.15 -18.08 -2.06
CA SER A 117 -8.58 -18.40 -2.11
C SER A 117 -9.00 -18.97 -3.47
N ILE A 118 -8.50 -18.39 -4.58
CA ILE A 118 -8.78 -18.86 -5.94
C ILE A 118 -8.17 -20.24 -6.16
N LEU A 119 -6.89 -20.44 -5.81
CA LEU A 119 -6.20 -21.71 -5.99
C LEU A 119 -6.86 -22.83 -5.17
N LEU A 120 -7.23 -22.56 -3.91
CA LEU A 120 -7.98 -23.52 -3.08
C LEU A 120 -9.33 -23.88 -3.71
N ARG A 121 -10.03 -22.91 -4.31
CA ARG A 121 -11.30 -23.16 -5.00
C ARG A 121 -11.10 -23.99 -6.27
N LEU A 122 -10.09 -23.70 -7.07
CA LEU A 122 -9.76 -24.45 -8.29
C LEU A 122 -9.30 -25.88 -7.98
N HIS A 123 -8.51 -26.07 -6.92
CA HIS A 123 -8.12 -27.39 -6.44
C HIS A 123 -9.32 -28.19 -5.93
N ARG A 124 -10.23 -27.59 -5.13
CA ARG A 124 -11.48 -28.26 -4.70
C ARG A 124 -12.37 -28.66 -5.87
N LEU A 125 -12.36 -27.88 -6.95
CA LEU A 125 -13.06 -28.19 -8.20
C LEU A 125 -12.30 -29.18 -9.10
N ARG A 126 -11.12 -29.66 -8.69
CA ARG A 126 -10.20 -30.52 -9.47
C ARG A 126 -9.83 -29.95 -10.84
N ILE A 127 -9.81 -28.62 -10.97
CA ILE A 127 -9.46 -27.93 -12.23
C ILE A 127 -7.94 -27.82 -12.38
N ILE A 128 -7.19 -27.82 -11.26
CA ILE A 128 -5.73 -27.72 -11.24
C ILE A 128 -5.17 -28.79 -10.29
N GLU A 129 -4.24 -29.62 -10.79
CA GLU A 129 -3.34 -30.42 -9.95
C GLU A 129 -2.07 -29.61 -9.69
N PHE A 130 -1.66 -29.48 -8.42
CA PHE A 130 -0.49 -28.72 -8.03
C PHE A 130 0.81 -29.43 -8.47
N GLY A 131 1.34 -29.06 -9.62
CA GLY A 131 2.75 -29.26 -9.99
C GLY A 131 3.61 -28.10 -9.50
N GLN A 132 4.79 -28.39 -8.95
CA GLN A 132 5.66 -27.48 -8.17
C GLN A 132 6.16 -26.18 -8.86
N THR A 133 5.72 -25.80 -10.05
CA THR A 133 6.40 -24.76 -10.88
C THR A 133 5.60 -23.47 -11.13
N TYR A 134 4.52 -23.19 -10.40
CA TYR A 134 3.61 -22.08 -10.71
C TYR A 134 3.96 -20.69 -10.11
N TRP A 135 5.23 -20.44 -9.79
CA TRP A 135 5.67 -19.14 -9.26
C TRP A 135 6.79 -18.55 -10.11
N SER A 136 6.45 -17.94 -11.25
CA SER A 136 7.28 -16.90 -11.88
C SER A 136 6.49 -15.60 -11.92
N GLN A 137 6.94 -14.61 -11.16
CA GLN A 137 6.17 -13.47 -10.64
C GLN A 137 5.87 -12.32 -11.64
N THR A 138 6.24 -12.40 -12.91
CA THR A 138 6.27 -11.18 -13.74
C THR A 138 5.01 -10.90 -14.60
N SER A 139 4.11 -11.86 -14.84
CA SER A 139 3.00 -11.64 -15.81
C SER A 139 1.61 -11.35 -15.20
N LEU A 140 1.41 -11.56 -13.90
CA LEU A 140 0.07 -11.45 -13.30
C LEU A 140 -0.35 -10.01 -12.96
N ILE A 141 0.58 -9.15 -12.55
CA ILE A 141 0.25 -7.78 -12.10
C ILE A 141 -0.45 -6.96 -13.21
N SER A 142 -0.10 -7.20 -14.47
CA SER A 142 -0.69 -6.50 -15.63
C SER A 142 -2.13 -6.91 -15.94
N LYS A 143 -2.58 -8.12 -15.56
CA LYS A 143 -3.87 -8.69 -16.00
C LYS A 143 -5.03 -8.50 -15.02
N MET A 144 -4.79 -8.05 -13.78
CA MET A 144 -5.79 -8.16 -12.70
C MET A 144 -6.59 -6.88 -12.40
N ALA A 145 -6.52 -5.87 -13.27
CA ALA A 145 -7.27 -4.61 -13.16
C ALA A 145 -8.81 -4.74 -13.20
N SER A 146 -9.38 -5.94 -13.37
CA SER A 146 -10.83 -6.20 -13.49
C SER A 146 -11.52 -6.76 -12.25
N THR A 147 -10.85 -6.88 -11.09
CA THR A 147 -11.50 -7.33 -9.84
C THR A 147 -11.71 -6.15 -8.90
N SER A 148 -12.95 -5.95 -8.45
CA SER A 148 -13.38 -4.85 -7.58
C SER A 148 -12.72 -4.92 -6.19
N ILE A 149 -11.48 -4.45 -6.10
CA ILE A 149 -10.72 -4.26 -4.87
C ILE A 149 -10.89 -2.80 -4.45
N ILE A 150 -11.59 -2.56 -3.34
CA ILE A 150 -11.66 -1.22 -2.74
C ILE A 150 -10.45 -1.11 -1.81
N ASN A 151 -9.34 -0.59 -2.34
CA ASN A 151 -8.18 -0.21 -1.54
C ASN A 151 -8.50 1.10 -0.82
N VAL A 152 -8.62 1.05 0.52
CA VAL A 152 -8.80 2.23 1.39
C VAL A 152 -7.46 2.74 1.94
N GLY A 153 -6.35 2.10 1.57
CA GLY A 153 -4.99 2.46 1.95
C GLY A 153 -4.39 3.54 1.06
N CYS A 154 -4.22 4.72 1.66
CA CYS A 154 -3.37 5.84 1.26
C CYS A 154 -3.60 6.40 -0.14
N SER A 155 -4.22 7.58 -0.21
CA SER A 155 -4.04 8.40 -1.42
C SER A 155 -2.60 8.89 -1.57
N PHE A 156 -1.81 8.84 -0.49
CA PHE A 156 -0.36 8.91 -0.55
C PHE A 156 0.24 7.81 -1.44
N ALA A 157 -0.31 6.60 -1.51
CA ALA A 157 0.27 5.51 -2.29
C ALA A 157 0.23 5.78 -3.81
N ARG A 158 -0.65 6.65 -4.33
CA ARG A 158 -0.58 7.02 -5.76
C ARG A 158 0.51 8.04 -6.05
N THR A 159 0.73 9.00 -5.15
CA THR A 159 1.83 9.97 -5.31
C THR A 159 3.16 9.34 -4.91
N PHE A 160 3.16 8.39 -3.97
CA PHE A 160 4.32 7.71 -3.44
C PHE A 160 4.69 6.43 -4.22
N LEU A 161 3.79 5.70 -4.88
CA LEU A 161 4.18 4.65 -5.87
C LEU A 161 4.47 5.23 -7.27
N ALA A 162 4.17 6.50 -7.50
CA ALA A 162 4.58 7.22 -8.71
C ALA A 162 5.85 8.07 -8.48
N ALA A 163 6.16 8.40 -7.22
CA ALA A 163 7.40 9.04 -6.81
C ALA A 163 8.44 8.02 -6.32
N LEU A 164 8.03 6.88 -5.76
CA LEU A 164 8.85 5.67 -5.75
C LEU A 164 8.92 5.11 -7.16
#